data_AF-A0A7V6CD54-F1
#
_entry.id   AF-A0A7V6CD54-F1
#
_cell.length_a   1.000
_cell.length_b   1.000
_cell.length_c   1.000
_cell.angle_alpha   90.00
_cell.angle_beta   90.00
_cell.angle_gamma   90.00
#
_symmetry.space_group_name_H-M   'P 1'
#
loop_
_entity.id
_entity.type
_entity.pdbx_description
1 polymer ?
#
loop_
_entity_poly.entity_id
_entity_poly.type
_entity_poly.pdbx_seq_one_letter_code
_entity_poly.pdbx_strand_id
1 'polypeptide(L)'
;MHRKDRIKKEFLRYKSLLTAKEEVFFSEYQKYVRLGDLREIQLFPPIYVVLVEEISYYNEKMYKAVVLTEEIPLGWLGESTPILRLKNLRTLLVALPFWIYLEESFLYRFSRRLSSLSEEEWPKLVEYAENKIIPETLQGEYIHLVMKRLAPYNTVSLLNYIEKLSAYEETPQIIQLSSKIAESLQEYEFQQAAASKNVFKGRNFLAVLERLVTYARLIIYLPQEYIGKNISIRIKGQKVFEGELKRDKVVLEPLPFFLDYSFLEEELDVQV
;
A
#
# COMPACT_ATOMS: atom_id res chain seq x y z
N MET A 1 -11.78 -36.05 31.51
CA MET A 1 -12.00 -34.58 31.41
C MET A 1 -12.80 -34.33 30.14
N HIS A 2 -14.00 -33.75 30.23
CA HIS A 2 -14.84 -33.54 29.05
C HIS A 2 -14.24 -32.46 28.13
N ARG A 3 -14.48 -32.56 26.81
CA ARG A 3 -13.95 -31.63 25.80
C ARG A 3 -14.25 -30.15 26.13
N LYS A 4 -15.43 -29.87 26.67
CA LYS A 4 -15.84 -28.51 27.10
C LYS A 4 -14.97 -27.96 28.24
N ASP A 5 -14.60 -28.80 29.21
CA ASP A 5 -13.75 -28.40 30.35
C ASP A 5 -12.34 -28.04 29.87
N ARG A 6 -11.84 -28.75 28.84
CA ARG A 6 -10.54 -28.48 28.23
C ARG A 6 -10.50 -27.11 27.55
N ILE A 7 -11.47 -26.82 26.68
CA ILE A 7 -11.55 -25.53 25.97
C ILE A 7 -11.64 -24.37 26.97
N LYS A 8 -12.47 -24.52 28.01
CA LYS A 8 -12.58 -23.51 29.07
C LYS A 8 -11.25 -23.27 29.78
N LYS A 9 -10.53 -24.34 30.15
CA LYS A 9 -9.23 -24.24 30.83
C LYS A 9 -8.18 -23.56 29.95
N GLU A 10 -8.11 -23.92 28.67
CA GLU A 10 -7.17 -23.31 27.72
C GLU A 10 -7.50 -21.84 27.47
N PHE A 11 -8.78 -21.49 27.33
CA PHE A 11 -9.20 -20.10 27.15
C PHE A 11 -8.84 -19.22 28.36
N LEU A 12 -9.11 -19.71 29.57
CA LEU A 12 -8.74 -19.01 30.81
C LEU A 12 -7.21 -18.85 30.93
N ARG A 13 -6.45 -19.89 30.57
CA ARG A 13 -4.98 -19.82 30.53
C ARG A 13 -4.50 -18.77 29.55
N TYR A 14 -5.05 -18.74 28.33
CA TYR A 14 -4.69 -17.74 27.34
C TYR A 14 -4.97 -16.32 27.83
N LYS A 15 -6.15 -16.07 28.40
CA LYS A 15 -6.50 -14.74 28.96
C LYS A 15 -5.56 -14.34 30.10
N SER A 16 -5.10 -15.29 30.91
CA SER A 16 -4.15 -15.01 32.00
C SER A 16 -2.75 -14.57 31.53
N LEU A 17 -2.39 -14.86 30.28
CA LEU A 17 -1.13 -14.43 29.68
C LEU A 17 -1.20 -13.01 29.11
N LEU A 18 -2.40 -12.48 28.88
CA LEU A 18 -2.58 -11.15 28.32
C LEU A 18 -2.29 -10.08 29.37
N THR A 19 -1.42 -9.14 29.01
CA THR A 19 -1.14 -7.95 29.81
C THR A 19 -2.24 -6.91 29.63
N ALA A 20 -2.37 -6.00 30.61
CA ALA A 20 -3.33 -4.89 30.52
C ALA A 20 -3.04 -3.94 29.33
N LYS A 21 -1.76 -3.81 28.96
CA LYS A 21 -1.30 -3.10 27.77
C LYS A 21 -0.54 -4.07 26.89
N GLU A 22 -1.04 -4.26 25.69
CA GLU A 22 -0.40 -5.08 24.68
C GLU A 22 0.72 -4.30 24.00
N GLU A 23 1.91 -4.89 23.90
CA GLU A 23 3.07 -4.27 23.27
C GLU A 23 3.60 -5.21 22.19
N VAL A 24 3.86 -4.64 21.02
CA VAL A 24 4.54 -5.32 19.91
C VAL A 24 6.03 -5.05 20.03
N PHE A 25 6.82 -6.11 19.92
CA PHE A 25 8.27 -6.04 20.01
C PHE A 25 8.90 -5.91 18.61
N PHE A 26 10.04 -5.22 18.54
CA PHE A 26 10.84 -5.20 17.31
C PHE A 26 11.35 -6.60 16.98
N SER A 27 11.26 -6.96 15.71
CA SER A 27 11.85 -8.18 15.18
C SER A 27 13.35 -7.96 14.98
N GLU A 28 14.16 -8.77 15.65
CA GLU A 28 15.63 -8.78 15.48
C GLU A 28 16.05 -9.31 14.09
N TYR A 29 15.15 -10.00 13.40
CA TYR A 29 15.40 -10.65 12.10
C TYR A 29 14.51 -10.07 11.02
N GLN A 30 14.78 -8.81 10.68
CA GLN A 30 14.09 -8.10 9.61
C GLN A 30 14.40 -8.75 8.26
N LYS A 31 13.37 -9.31 7.64
CA LYS A 31 13.42 -9.85 6.27
C LYS A 31 12.39 -9.12 5.44
N TYR A 32 12.76 -8.86 4.18
CA TYR A 32 11.84 -8.36 3.15
C TYR A 32 10.52 -9.12 3.19
N VAL A 33 9.45 -8.37 3.03
CA VAL A 33 8.09 -8.90 3.06
C VAL A 33 7.76 -9.37 1.65
N ARG A 34 7.19 -10.57 1.53
CA ARG A 34 6.79 -11.14 0.24
C ARG A 34 5.44 -11.81 0.38
N LEU A 35 4.67 -11.76 -0.70
CA LEU A 35 3.46 -12.54 -0.84
C LEU A 35 3.75 -14.04 -0.58
N GLY A 36 2.85 -14.71 0.13
CA GLY A 36 3.01 -16.10 0.57
C GLY A 36 3.86 -16.31 1.82
N ASP A 37 4.49 -15.26 2.38
CA ASP A 37 5.24 -15.39 3.62
C ASP A 37 4.31 -15.78 4.78
N LEU A 38 4.73 -16.81 5.52
CA LEU A 38 4.22 -17.08 6.86
C LEU A 38 5.09 -16.33 7.88
N ARG A 39 4.46 -15.47 8.66
CA ARG A 39 5.15 -14.58 9.61
C ARG A 39 4.52 -14.68 10.99
N GLU A 40 5.35 -14.50 11.99
CA GLU A 40 4.97 -14.40 13.40
C GLU A 40 5.06 -12.95 13.83
N ILE A 41 3.94 -12.35 14.19
CA ILE A 41 3.90 -11.03 14.81
C ILE A 41 4.44 -11.17 16.23
N GLN A 42 5.44 -10.36 16.57
CA GLN A 42 6.14 -10.39 17.84
C GLN A 42 5.27 -9.74 18.93
N LEU A 43 4.22 -10.47 19.34
CA LEU A 43 3.29 -10.20 20.42
C LEU A 43 3.39 -11.32 21.46
N PHE A 44 2.88 -11.08 22.67
CA PHE A 44 2.74 -12.13 23.66
C PHE A 44 1.30 -12.26 24.16
N PRO A 45 0.64 -13.43 23.98
CA PRO A 45 1.06 -14.60 23.19
C PRO A 45 1.23 -14.29 21.68
N PRO A 46 2.07 -15.03 20.94
CA PRO A 46 2.35 -14.75 19.53
C PRO A 46 1.11 -14.96 18.64
N ILE A 47 1.06 -14.22 17.54
CA ILE A 47 0.03 -14.34 16.49
C ILE A 47 0.73 -14.57 15.16
N TYR A 48 0.18 -15.46 14.34
CA TYR A 48 0.75 -15.84 13.06
C TYR A 48 -0.10 -15.30 11.92
N VAL A 49 0.52 -14.97 10.80
CA VAL A 49 -0.16 -14.48 9.60
C VAL A 49 0.45 -15.07 8.34
N VAL A 50 -0.39 -15.40 7.36
CA VAL A 50 0.04 -15.68 5.98
C VAL A 50 -0.40 -14.52 5.10
N LEU A 51 0.54 -13.97 4.33
CA LEU A 51 0.28 -12.88 3.38
C LEU A 51 -0.29 -13.47 2.10
N VAL A 52 -1.55 -13.18 1.79
CA VAL A 52 -2.31 -13.83 0.70
C VAL A 52 -2.66 -12.89 -0.45
N GLU A 53 -2.56 -11.58 -0.23
CA GLU A 53 -2.78 -10.57 -1.26
C GLU A 53 -1.82 -9.39 -1.01
N GLU A 54 -1.31 -8.78 -2.08
CA GLU A 54 -0.51 -7.55 -2.03
C GLU A 54 -1.30 -6.44 -2.73
N ILE A 55 -1.58 -5.36 -2.00
CA ILE A 55 -2.15 -4.13 -2.52
C ILE A 55 -1.00 -3.11 -2.59
N SER A 56 -0.63 -2.75 -3.82
CA SER A 56 0.53 -1.91 -4.09
C SER A 56 0.10 -0.63 -4.79
N TYR A 57 0.57 0.50 -4.28
CA TYR A 57 0.38 1.82 -4.89
C TYR A 57 1.65 2.66 -4.69
N TYR A 58 2.32 3.01 -5.79
CA TYR A 58 3.67 3.58 -5.78
C TYR A 58 4.66 2.72 -4.96
N ASN A 59 5.31 3.32 -3.96
CA ASN A 59 6.27 2.66 -3.08
C ASN A 59 5.60 2.14 -1.79
N GLU A 60 4.28 2.24 -1.69
CA GLU A 60 3.54 1.80 -0.50
C GLU A 60 2.87 0.47 -0.79
N LYS A 61 3.14 -0.47 0.11
CA LYS A 61 2.62 -1.83 0.03
C LYS A 61 1.85 -2.17 1.29
N MET A 62 0.67 -2.73 1.09
CA MET A 62 -0.17 -3.26 2.14
C MET A 62 -0.52 -4.71 1.79
N TYR A 63 -0.56 -5.57 2.79
CA TYR A 63 -0.81 -6.98 2.60
C TYR A 63 -2.10 -7.41 3.29
N LYS A 64 -2.94 -8.16 2.57
CA LYS A 64 -4.03 -8.93 3.19
C LYS A 64 -3.41 -10.15 3.83
N ALA A 65 -3.71 -10.35 5.11
CA ALA A 65 -3.08 -11.34 5.96
C ALA A 65 -4.15 -12.22 6.63
N VAL A 66 -4.15 -13.51 6.31
CA VAL A 66 -5.00 -14.49 7.02
C VAL A 66 -4.34 -14.81 8.36
N VAL A 67 -5.11 -14.74 9.44
CA VAL A 67 -4.61 -14.92 10.81
C VAL A 67 -4.62 -16.39 11.20
N LEU A 68 -3.57 -16.84 11.90
CA LEU A 68 -3.44 -18.20 12.41
C LEU A 68 -3.01 -18.21 13.88
N THR A 69 -3.23 -19.35 14.53
CA THR A 69 -2.89 -19.56 15.93
C THR A 69 -2.32 -20.95 16.21
N GLU A 70 -1.48 -21.03 17.24
CA GLU A 70 -1.03 -22.29 17.86
C GLU A 70 -2.04 -22.85 18.88
N GLU A 71 -3.04 -22.06 19.29
CA GLU A 71 -4.06 -22.47 20.26
C GLU A 71 -5.11 -23.37 19.61
N ILE A 72 -4.71 -24.58 19.21
CA ILE A 72 -5.49 -25.48 18.36
C ILE A 72 -6.92 -25.69 18.88
N PRO A 73 -7.17 -26.03 20.16
CA PRO A 73 -8.53 -26.29 20.60
C PRO A 73 -9.40 -25.03 20.65
N LEU A 74 -8.80 -23.84 20.74
CA LEU A 74 -9.50 -22.56 20.69
C LEU A 74 -9.77 -22.11 19.24
N GLY A 75 -8.87 -22.38 18.30
CA GLY A 75 -9.03 -22.05 16.88
C GLY A 75 -9.75 -23.11 16.02
N TRP A 76 -9.89 -24.34 16.49
CA TRP A 76 -10.48 -25.44 15.71
C TRP A 76 -12.00 -25.41 15.66
N LEU A 77 -12.57 -24.96 14.52
CA LEU A 77 -14.03 -24.84 14.31
C LEU A 77 -14.65 -26.03 13.55
N GLY A 78 -13.95 -27.16 13.49
CA GLY A 78 -14.38 -28.38 12.79
C GLY A 78 -13.47 -28.79 11.65
N GLU A 79 -13.84 -29.85 10.93
CA GLU A 79 -13.03 -30.49 9.88
C GLU A 79 -12.66 -29.57 8.73
N SER A 80 -13.48 -28.55 8.47
CA SER A 80 -13.22 -27.55 7.45
C SER A 80 -12.13 -26.54 7.83
N THR A 81 -11.55 -26.62 9.04
CA THR A 81 -10.56 -25.65 9.53
C THR A 81 -9.19 -25.94 8.90
N PRO A 82 -8.63 -25.00 8.10
CA PRO A 82 -7.31 -25.19 7.51
C PRO A 82 -6.23 -25.35 8.57
N ILE A 83 -5.31 -26.28 8.32
CA ILE A 83 -4.16 -26.55 9.19
C ILE A 83 -2.89 -26.37 8.38
N LEU A 84 -1.94 -25.62 8.91
CA LEU A 84 -0.57 -25.57 8.40
C LEU A 84 0.37 -26.32 9.35
N ARG A 85 1.18 -27.21 8.78
CA ARG A 85 2.18 -27.98 9.52
C ARG A 85 3.58 -27.48 9.19
N LEU A 86 4.22 -26.81 10.14
CA LEU A 86 5.57 -26.30 10.00
C LEU A 86 6.57 -27.35 10.46
N LYS A 87 6.93 -28.28 9.56
CA LYS A 87 7.82 -29.41 9.87
C LYS A 87 9.12 -28.97 10.55
N ASN A 88 9.71 -27.86 10.10
CA ASN A 88 10.98 -27.35 10.61
C ASN A 88 10.88 -26.76 12.02
N LEU A 89 9.70 -26.25 12.40
CA LEU A 89 9.46 -25.63 13.72
C LEU A 89 8.73 -26.58 14.69
N ARG A 90 8.30 -27.75 14.21
CA ARG A 90 7.44 -28.70 14.94
C ARG A 90 6.16 -28.05 15.49
N THR A 91 5.70 -27.02 14.81
CA THR A 91 4.49 -26.25 15.16
C THR A 91 3.36 -26.59 14.19
N LEU A 92 2.15 -26.67 14.75
CA LEU A 92 0.91 -26.77 13.99
C LEU A 92 0.15 -25.45 14.18
N LEU A 93 -0.32 -24.88 13.08
CA LEU A 93 -1.12 -23.66 13.09
C LEU A 93 -2.49 -23.96 12.51
N VAL A 94 -3.53 -23.40 13.12
CA VAL A 94 -4.89 -23.39 12.56
C VAL A 94 -5.26 -22.00 12.11
N ALA A 95 -5.89 -21.90 10.94
CA ALA A 95 -6.39 -20.63 10.43
C ALA A 95 -7.59 -20.18 11.25
N LEU A 96 -7.67 -18.88 11.51
CA LEU A 96 -8.83 -18.24 12.10
C LEU A 96 -9.72 -17.68 10.98
N PRO A 97 -11.05 -17.59 11.19
CA PRO A 97 -12.00 -17.22 10.16
C PRO A 97 -12.10 -15.69 9.95
N PHE A 98 -10.95 -15.03 9.78
CA PHE A 98 -10.86 -13.62 9.44
C PHE A 98 -9.47 -13.27 8.89
N TRP A 99 -9.38 -12.12 8.23
CA TRP A 99 -8.13 -11.54 7.74
C TRP A 99 -7.97 -10.11 8.29
N ILE A 100 -6.75 -9.58 8.17
CA ILE A 100 -6.42 -8.18 8.45
C ILE A 100 -5.55 -7.60 7.34
N TYR A 101 -5.41 -6.28 7.28
CA TYR A 101 -4.46 -5.58 6.44
C TYR A 101 -3.29 -5.06 7.28
N LEU A 102 -2.07 -5.27 6.80
CA LEU A 102 -0.85 -4.79 7.44
C LEU A 102 0.07 -4.12 6.41
N GLU A 103 0.59 -2.94 6.74
CA GLU A 103 1.61 -2.28 5.93
C GLU A 103 2.92 -3.10 5.91
N GLU A 104 3.65 -3.03 4.80
CA GLU A 104 4.98 -3.63 4.67
C GLU A 104 5.92 -3.18 5.79
N SER A 105 5.89 -1.90 6.14
CA SER A 105 6.76 -1.32 7.18
C SER A 105 6.48 -1.92 8.57
N PHE A 106 5.21 -2.20 8.90
CA PHE A 106 4.82 -2.88 10.13
C PHE A 106 5.35 -4.32 10.12
N LEU A 107 5.09 -5.08 9.06
CA LEU A 107 5.53 -6.46 8.92
C LEU A 107 7.06 -6.57 8.96
N TYR A 108 7.76 -5.63 8.36
CA TYR A 108 9.22 -5.59 8.37
C TYR A 108 9.77 -5.37 9.79
N ARG A 109 9.20 -4.44 10.55
CA ARG A 109 9.68 -4.05 11.88
C ARG A 109 9.28 -5.02 12.99
N PHE A 110 8.10 -5.61 12.89
CA PHE A 110 7.42 -6.22 14.03
C PHE A 110 7.03 -7.69 13.82
N SER A 111 7.44 -8.29 12.70
CA SER A 111 7.21 -9.70 12.46
C SER A 111 8.47 -10.43 12.03
N ARG A 112 8.51 -11.72 12.36
CA ARG A 112 9.58 -12.63 11.96
C ARG A 112 9.06 -13.57 10.87
N ARG A 113 9.76 -13.64 9.74
CA ARG A 113 9.46 -14.61 8.68
C ARG A 113 9.83 -16.03 9.14
N LEU A 114 8.89 -16.95 9.06
CA LEU A 114 9.08 -18.37 9.43
C LEU A 114 9.26 -19.27 8.21
N SER A 115 8.43 -19.08 7.18
CA SER A 115 8.41 -19.90 5.97
C SER A 115 7.70 -19.16 4.84
N SER A 116 7.48 -19.84 3.72
CA SER A 116 6.63 -19.41 2.60
C SER A 116 5.72 -20.56 2.19
N LEU A 117 4.45 -20.25 1.94
CA LEU A 117 3.49 -21.21 1.39
C LEU A 117 3.54 -21.20 -0.14
N SER A 118 3.16 -22.30 -0.77
CA SER A 118 2.92 -22.31 -2.22
C SER A 118 1.61 -21.59 -2.55
N GLU A 119 1.53 -20.99 -3.74
CA GLU A 119 0.34 -20.27 -4.21
C GLU A 119 -0.92 -21.14 -4.20
N GLU A 120 -0.78 -22.45 -4.41
CA GLU A 120 -1.86 -23.43 -4.39
C GLU A 120 -2.55 -23.57 -3.02
N GLU A 121 -1.87 -23.19 -1.92
CA GLU A 121 -2.41 -23.30 -0.56
C GLU A 121 -3.22 -22.06 -0.14
N TRP A 122 -3.05 -20.92 -0.81
CA TRP A 122 -3.67 -19.64 -0.40
C TRP A 122 -5.19 -19.62 -0.57
N PRO A 123 -5.79 -20.13 -1.67
CA PRO A 123 -7.24 -20.03 -1.89
C PRO A 123 -8.06 -20.62 -0.75
N LYS A 124 -7.63 -21.75 -0.18
CA LYS A 124 -8.31 -22.41 0.95
C LYS A 124 -8.27 -21.57 2.22
N LEU A 125 -7.17 -20.86 2.46
CA LEU A 125 -7.04 -19.97 3.62
C LEU A 125 -7.93 -18.74 3.45
N VAL A 126 -7.94 -18.15 2.25
CA VAL A 126 -8.77 -16.99 1.92
C VAL A 126 -10.26 -17.34 2.01
N GLU A 127 -10.68 -18.42 1.35
CA GLU A 127 -12.07 -18.88 1.35
C GLU A 127 -12.56 -19.16 2.78
N TYR A 128 -11.74 -19.79 3.62
CA TYR A 128 -12.09 -20.01 5.01
C TYR A 128 -12.21 -18.71 5.81
N ALA A 129 -11.26 -17.79 5.64
CA ALA A 129 -11.26 -16.50 6.31
C ALA A 129 -12.45 -15.60 5.92
N GLU A 130 -12.97 -15.75 4.70
CA GLU A 130 -14.09 -14.95 4.19
C GLU A 130 -15.45 -15.55 4.53
N ASN A 131 -15.59 -16.88 4.47
CA ASN A 131 -16.90 -17.53 4.50
C ASN A 131 -17.24 -18.24 5.81
N LYS A 132 -16.24 -18.57 6.65
CA LYS A 132 -16.51 -19.31 7.88
C LYS A 132 -17.14 -18.39 8.93
N ILE A 133 -18.31 -18.78 9.42
CA ILE A 133 -19.00 -18.05 10.50
C ILE A 133 -18.27 -18.29 11.83
N ILE A 134 -18.00 -17.20 12.56
CA ILE A 134 -17.49 -17.25 13.93
C ILE A 134 -18.65 -17.67 14.86
N PRO A 135 -18.53 -18.80 15.59
CA PRO A 135 -19.62 -19.31 16.41
C PRO A 135 -19.77 -18.55 17.73
N GLU A 136 -20.96 -18.54 18.32
CA GLU A 136 -21.22 -18.00 19.67
C GLU A 136 -20.80 -19.00 20.78
N THR A 137 -19.51 -19.35 20.81
CA THR A 137 -18.92 -20.25 21.82
C THR A 137 -17.62 -19.65 22.36
N LEU A 138 -16.98 -20.32 23.35
CA LEU A 138 -15.66 -19.91 23.85
C LEU A 138 -14.58 -19.81 22.75
N GLN A 139 -14.71 -20.59 21.69
CA GLN A 139 -13.82 -20.54 20.53
C GLN A 139 -14.07 -19.25 19.73
N GLY A 140 -15.33 -18.84 19.58
CA GLY A 140 -15.67 -17.54 19.02
C GLY A 140 -15.22 -16.38 19.90
N GLU A 141 -15.42 -16.45 21.22
CA GLU A 141 -14.90 -15.43 22.16
C GLU A 141 -13.38 -15.29 22.04
N TYR A 142 -12.66 -16.41 21.89
CA TYR A 142 -11.24 -16.41 21.61
C TYR A 142 -10.91 -15.72 20.28
N ILE A 143 -11.62 -16.02 19.20
CA ILE A 143 -11.40 -15.38 17.89
C ILE A 143 -11.62 -13.87 17.99
N HIS A 144 -12.71 -13.40 18.60
CA HIS A 144 -12.98 -11.97 18.81
C HIS A 144 -11.91 -11.31 19.67
N LEU A 145 -11.36 -12.03 20.66
CA LEU A 145 -10.24 -11.56 21.46
C LEU A 145 -9.00 -11.35 20.58
N VAL A 146 -8.65 -12.30 19.70
CA VAL A 146 -7.53 -12.15 18.75
C VAL A 146 -7.77 -11.00 17.78
N MET A 147 -9.00 -10.84 17.25
CA MET A 147 -9.37 -9.69 16.42
C MET A 147 -9.14 -8.36 17.16
N LYS A 148 -9.57 -8.27 18.43
CA LYS A 148 -9.38 -7.07 19.26
C LYS A 148 -7.90 -6.75 19.49
N ARG A 149 -7.06 -7.77 19.70
CA ARG A 149 -5.60 -7.62 19.83
C ARG A 149 -4.96 -7.03 18.57
N LEU A 150 -5.45 -7.42 17.39
CA LEU A 150 -4.92 -6.99 16.09
C LEU A 150 -5.54 -5.70 15.54
N ALA A 151 -6.70 -5.30 16.05
CA ALA A 151 -7.46 -4.15 15.55
C ALA A 151 -6.62 -2.86 15.48
N PRO A 152 -5.81 -2.47 16.49
CA PRO A 152 -5.01 -1.25 16.42
C PRO A 152 -4.04 -1.25 15.24
N TYR A 153 -3.36 -2.37 14.98
CA TYR A 153 -2.36 -2.47 13.91
C TYR A 153 -3.01 -2.50 12.53
N ASN A 154 -4.15 -3.19 12.41
CA ASN A 154 -4.96 -3.20 11.20
C ASN A 154 -5.48 -1.80 10.86
N THR A 155 -6.09 -1.12 11.84
CA THR A 155 -6.64 0.23 11.65
C THR A 155 -5.54 1.24 11.30
N VAL A 156 -4.42 1.24 12.03
CA VAL A 156 -3.29 2.13 11.73
C VAL A 156 -2.74 1.86 10.33
N SER A 157 -2.58 0.59 9.95
CA SER A 157 -2.09 0.25 8.61
C SER A 157 -3.01 0.78 7.51
N LEU A 158 -4.32 0.61 7.67
CA LEU A 158 -5.31 1.09 6.70
C LEU A 158 -5.33 2.63 6.62
N LEU A 159 -5.35 3.31 7.76
CA LEU A 159 -5.38 4.78 7.80
C LEU A 159 -4.11 5.38 7.21
N ASN A 160 -2.93 4.89 7.61
CA ASN A 160 -1.66 5.32 7.05
C ASN A 160 -1.61 5.09 5.53
N TYR A 161 -2.09 3.94 5.07
CA TYR A 161 -2.11 3.63 3.65
C TYR A 161 -3.00 4.64 2.90
N ILE A 162 -4.23 4.87 3.36
CA ILE A 162 -5.16 5.85 2.77
C ILE A 162 -4.57 7.27 2.78
N GLU A 163 -3.99 7.72 3.90
CA GLU A 163 -3.36 9.04 3.99
C GLU A 163 -2.23 9.22 2.97
N LYS A 164 -1.42 8.18 2.76
CA LYS A 164 -0.35 8.20 1.75
C LYS A 164 -0.92 8.17 0.33
N LEU A 165 -1.99 7.41 0.07
CA LEU A 165 -2.70 7.45 -1.21
C LEU A 165 -3.15 8.89 -1.50
N SER A 166 -3.83 9.52 -0.55
CA SER A 166 -4.30 10.91 -0.68
C SER A 166 -3.14 11.89 -0.86
N ALA A 167 -2.06 11.76 -0.09
CA ALA A 167 -0.88 12.61 -0.25
C ALA A 167 -0.23 12.48 -1.64
N TYR A 168 -0.24 11.28 -2.23
CA TYR A 168 0.27 11.02 -3.58
C TYR A 168 -0.67 11.51 -4.68
N GLU A 169 -1.98 11.43 -4.46
CA GLU A 169 -2.97 12.07 -5.31
C GLU A 169 -2.83 13.61 -5.27
N GLU A 170 -2.37 14.17 -4.15
CA GLU A 170 -2.27 15.62 -3.94
C GLU A 170 -0.91 16.24 -4.29
N THR A 171 0.22 15.51 -4.18
CA THR A 171 1.57 16.10 -4.39
C THR A 171 2.17 15.77 -5.78
N PRO A 172 2.07 16.68 -6.78
CA PRO A 172 2.74 16.46 -8.06
C PRO A 172 4.27 16.51 -7.96
N GLN A 173 4.96 15.88 -8.91
CA GLN A 173 6.39 16.12 -9.13
C GLN A 173 6.56 17.52 -9.71
N ILE A 174 6.88 18.48 -8.85
CA ILE A 174 7.08 19.89 -9.22
C ILE A 174 8.50 20.07 -9.75
N ILE A 175 8.61 20.53 -10.99
CA ILE A 175 9.86 20.98 -11.61
C ILE A 175 9.82 22.49 -11.65
N GLN A 176 10.77 23.10 -10.94
CA GLN A 176 10.95 24.54 -10.98
C GLN A 176 11.62 24.96 -12.28
N LEU A 177 10.92 25.76 -13.08
CA LEU A 177 11.49 26.36 -14.29
C LEU A 177 12.57 27.37 -13.90
N SER A 178 13.73 27.29 -14.56
CA SER A 178 14.76 28.32 -14.42
C SER A 178 14.27 29.66 -14.96
N SER A 179 14.75 30.76 -14.38
CA SER A 179 14.41 32.12 -14.83
C SER A 179 14.67 32.33 -16.32
N LYS A 180 15.78 31.80 -16.83
CA LYS A 180 16.14 31.86 -18.25
C LYS A 180 15.10 31.21 -19.18
N ILE A 181 14.56 30.05 -18.77
CA ILE A 181 13.51 29.36 -19.54
C ILE A 181 12.20 30.16 -19.46
N ALA A 182 11.85 30.65 -18.26
CA ALA A 182 10.66 31.46 -18.05
C ALA A 182 10.70 32.77 -18.89
N GLU A 183 11.82 33.48 -18.88
CA GLU A 183 12.03 34.69 -19.70
C GLU A 183 11.92 34.39 -21.20
N SER A 184 12.50 33.28 -21.68
CA SER A 184 12.37 32.88 -23.09
C SER A 184 10.94 32.56 -23.54
N LEU A 185 10.03 32.32 -22.59
CA LEU A 185 8.62 32.11 -22.87
C LEU A 185 7.87 33.45 -23.01
N GLN A 186 8.33 34.52 -22.35
CA GLN A 186 7.69 35.85 -22.40
C GLN A 186 7.70 36.49 -23.78
N GLU A 187 8.66 36.14 -24.64
CA GLU A 187 8.74 36.64 -26.02
C GLU A 187 7.47 36.35 -26.85
N TYR A 188 6.62 35.42 -26.38
CA TYR A 188 5.40 34.98 -27.05
C TYR A 188 4.15 35.73 -26.58
N GLU A 189 4.27 36.61 -25.57
CA GLU A 189 3.21 37.55 -25.15
C GLU A 189 2.71 38.44 -26.32
N PHE A 190 3.60 38.75 -27.25
CA PHE A 190 3.33 39.71 -28.32
C PHE A 190 2.76 39.09 -29.60
N GLN A 191 2.70 37.76 -29.74
CA GLN A 191 2.46 37.13 -31.04
C GLN A 191 1.15 36.38 -31.27
N GLN A 192 0.27 36.11 -30.31
CA GLN A 192 -0.96 35.36 -30.62
C GLN A 192 -2.19 35.80 -29.82
N ALA A 193 -3.27 36.02 -30.54
CA ALA A 193 -4.62 36.19 -30.04
C ALA A 193 -5.59 35.39 -30.91
N ALA A 194 -5.90 34.14 -30.53
CA ALA A 194 -7.20 33.49 -30.71
C ALA A 194 -7.15 31.99 -30.32
N ALA A 195 -8.20 31.57 -29.58
CA ALA A 195 -8.59 30.22 -29.17
C ALA A 195 -7.91 29.63 -27.91
N SER A 196 -8.64 29.69 -26.78
CA SER A 196 -8.27 29.11 -25.49
C SER A 196 -8.47 27.59 -25.46
N LYS A 197 -7.41 26.82 -25.70
CA LYS A 197 -7.37 25.42 -25.24
C LYS A 197 -6.49 25.33 -23.99
N ASN A 198 -7.09 24.89 -22.89
CA ASN A 198 -6.36 24.60 -21.65
C ASN A 198 -5.87 23.14 -21.60
N VAL A 199 -6.07 22.37 -22.67
CA VAL A 199 -5.70 20.96 -22.76
C VAL A 199 -4.97 20.72 -24.06
N PHE A 200 -3.81 20.10 -23.96
CA PHE A 200 -2.89 19.78 -25.06
C PHE A 200 -2.66 18.27 -25.10
N LYS A 201 -2.77 17.65 -26.27
CA LYS A 201 -2.57 16.21 -26.41
C LYS A 201 -1.35 15.95 -27.28
N GLY A 202 -0.31 15.38 -26.67
CA GLY A 202 0.85 14.86 -27.39
C GLY A 202 0.64 13.41 -27.84
N ARG A 203 1.66 12.83 -28.48
CA ARG A 203 1.62 11.41 -28.89
C ARG A 203 1.54 10.46 -27.68
N ASN A 204 2.27 10.79 -26.62
CA ASN A 204 2.48 9.93 -25.45
C ASN A 204 2.16 10.63 -24.12
N PHE A 205 1.45 11.76 -24.16
CA PHE A 205 1.09 12.52 -22.96
C PHE A 205 -0.18 13.35 -23.18
N LEU A 206 -0.79 13.76 -22.07
CA LEU A 206 -1.85 14.76 -22.02
C LEU A 206 -1.37 15.89 -21.11
N ALA A 207 -1.38 17.14 -21.55
CA ALA A 207 -1.02 18.28 -20.72
C ALA A 207 -2.22 19.18 -20.47
N VAL A 208 -2.36 19.68 -19.24
CA VAL A 208 -3.42 20.57 -18.79
C VAL A 208 -2.79 21.82 -18.21
N LEU A 209 -3.26 22.98 -18.64
CA LEU A 209 -2.81 24.26 -18.13
C LEU A 209 -3.78 24.76 -17.05
N GLU A 210 -3.22 25.16 -15.91
CA GLU A 210 -3.96 25.78 -14.83
C GLU A 210 -3.40 27.18 -14.55
N ARG A 211 -4.28 28.19 -14.56
CA ARG A 211 -3.92 29.58 -14.29
C ARG A 211 -4.11 29.85 -12.80
N LEU A 212 -3.04 30.25 -12.13
CA LEU A 212 -3.05 30.71 -10.73
C LEU A 212 -3.01 32.24 -10.70
N VAL A 213 -3.10 32.83 -9.51
CA VAL A 213 -3.26 34.28 -9.33
C VAL A 213 -2.07 35.08 -9.88
N THR A 214 -0.86 34.54 -9.81
CA THR A 214 0.39 35.24 -10.17
C THR A 214 1.21 34.55 -11.26
N TYR A 215 0.89 33.31 -11.62
CA TYR A 215 1.59 32.50 -12.62
C TYR A 215 0.68 31.41 -13.16
N ALA A 216 1.12 30.64 -14.15
CA ALA A 216 0.43 29.42 -14.58
C ALA A 216 1.27 28.18 -14.25
N ARG A 217 0.61 27.03 -14.10
CA ARG A 217 1.28 25.73 -14.04
C ARG A 217 0.82 24.83 -15.17
N LEU A 218 1.74 24.04 -15.70
CA LEU A 218 1.45 23.04 -16.71
C LEU A 218 1.58 21.66 -16.08
N ILE A 219 0.47 20.93 -16.10
CA ILE A 219 0.35 19.57 -15.56
C ILE A 219 0.44 18.60 -16.73
N ILE A 220 1.51 17.82 -16.81
CA ILE A 220 1.74 16.82 -17.84
C ILE A 220 1.41 15.45 -17.25
N TYR A 221 0.36 14.81 -17.78
CA TYR A 221 -0.04 13.45 -17.51
C TYR A 221 0.63 12.49 -18.51
N LEU A 222 1.29 11.47 -17.98
CA LEU A 222 2.01 10.44 -18.70
C LEU A 222 1.39 9.07 -18.39
N PRO A 223 1.38 8.12 -19.35
CA PRO A 223 1.01 6.73 -19.09
C PRO A 223 1.75 6.13 -17.90
N GLN A 224 1.03 5.37 -17.06
CA GLN A 224 1.59 4.76 -15.85
C GLN A 224 2.76 3.81 -16.14
N GLU A 225 2.79 3.18 -17.32
CA GLU A 225 3.88 2.31 -17.79
C GLU A 225 5.22 3.03 -18.00
N TYR A 226 5.26 4.35 -17.87
CA TYR A 226 6.47 5.16 -17.96
C TYR A 226 7.08 5.49 -16.59
N ILE A 227 6.39 5.19 -15.49
CA ILE A 227 6.93 5.37 -14.15
C ILE A 227 8.17 4.47 -13.98
N GLY A 228 9.27 5.05 -13.49
CA GLY A 228 10.58 4.39 -13.38
C GLY A 228 11.43 4.46 -14.66
N LYS A 229 10.92 5.03 -15.76
CA LYS A 229 11.71 5.31 -16.97
C LYS A 229 12.27 6.72 -16.93
N ASN A 230 13.41 6.93 -17.60
CA ASN A 230 13.93 8.28 -17.79
C ASN A 230 13.11 9.01 -18.84
N ILE A 231 12.57 10.16 -18.47
CA ILE A 231 11.87 11.05 -19.39
C ILE A 231 12.67 12.31 -19.64
N SER A 232 12.48 12.91 -20.81
CA SER A 232 13.02 14.23 -21.17
C SER A 232 11.86 15.12 -21.60
N ILE A 233 11.64 16.20 -20.87
CA ILE A 233 10.65 17.23 -21.22
C ILE A 233 11.38 18.41 -21.84
N ARG A 234 10.98 18.80 -23.04
CA ARG A 234 11.50 19.96 -23.75
C ARG A 234 10.38 20.94 -24.07
N ILE A 235 10.70 22.22 -23.94
CA ILE A 235 9.86 23.33 -24.40
C ILE A 235 10.74 24.17 -25.32
N LYS A 236 10.31 24.37 -26.57
CA LYS A 236 11.10 25.09 -27.60
C LYS A 236 12.49 24.50 -27.83
N GLY A 237 12.58 23.17 -27.83
CA GLY A 237 13.84 22.45 -27.94
C GLY A 237 14.78 22.59 -26.73
N GLN A 238 14.46 23.42 -25.73
CA GLN A 238 15.23 23.52 -24.49
C GLN A 238 14.80 22.42 -23.52
N LYS A 239 15.78 21.70 -22.97
CA LYS A 239 15.54 20.67 -21.96
C LYS A 239 15.17 21.33 -20.64
N VAL A 240 13.92 21.11 -20.25
CA VAL A 240 13.34 21.62 -19.01
C VAL A 240 13.54 20.61 -17.88
N PHE A 241 13.48 19.32 -18.23
CA PHE A 241 13.70 18.24 -17.30
C PHE A 241 14.27 17.03 -18.01
N GLU A 242 15.16 16.33 -17.32
CA GLU A 242 15.60 14.99 -17.69
C GLU A 242 15.83 14.20 -16.41
N GLY A 243 15.22 13.03 -16.34
CA GLY A 243 15.36 12.17 -15.18
C GLY A 243 14.24 11.16 -15.08
N GLU A 244 14.33 10.34 -14.05
CA GLU A 244 13.36 9.28 -13.81
C GLU A 244 11.98 9.84 -13.48
N LEU A 245 10.96 9.35 -14.20
CA LEU A 245 9.57 9.65 -13.93
C LEU A 245 9.13 8.94 -12.65
N LYS A 246 8.86 9.72 -11.59
CA LYS A 246 8.44 9.15 -10.30
C LYS A 246 6.93 8.99 -10.17
N ARG A 247 6.16 9.70 -10.99
CA ARG A 247 4.69 9.79 -10.95
C ARG A 247 4.10 9.83 -12.34
N ASP A 248 2.84 9.47 -12.47
CA ASP A 248 2.08 9.65 -13.73
C ASP A 248 1.83 11.12 -14.09
N LYS A 249 2.12 12.04 -13.17
CA LYS A 249 2.00 13.49 -13.37
C LYS A 249 3.31 14.24 -13.08
N VAL A 250 3.60 15.20 -13.94
CA VAL A 250 4.71 16.14 -13.80
C VAL A 250 4.17 17.55 -13.89
N VAL A 251 4.51 18.41 -12.93
CA VAL A 251 4.07 19.80 -12.89
C VAL A 251 5.23 20.73 -13.15
N LEU A 252 5.11 21.56 -14.17
CA LEU A 252 6.06 22.63 -14.46
C LEU A 252 5.52 23.96 -13.93
N GLU A 253 6.28 24.58 -13.03
CA GLU A 253 5.97 25.91 -12.49
C GLU A 253 7.24 26.68 -12.11
N PRO A 254 7.23 28.02 -12.08
CA PRO A 254 6.17 28.88 -12.59
C PRO A 254 6.28 29.02 -14.12
N LEU A 255 5.17 28.86 -14.85
CA LEU A 255 5.07 29.39 -16.22
C LEU A 255 4.69 30.86 -16.16
N PRO A 256 5.28 31.71 -17.01
CA PRO A 256 4.85 33.11 -17.09
C PRO A 256 3.40 33.18 -17.56
N PHE A 257 2.69 34.22 -17.11
CA PHE A 257 1.27 34.38 -17.38
C PHE A 257 1.05 34.88 -18.81
N PHE A 258 0.41 34.07 -19.64
CA PHE A 258 0.05 34.43 -21.02
C PHE A 258 -1.45 34.41 -21.24
N LEU A 259 -1.91 35.25 -22.16
CA LEU A 259 -3.31 35.25 -22.61
C LEU A 259 -3.65 33.95 -23.38
N ASP A 260 -2.67 33.39 -24.09
CA ASP A 260 -2.76 32.19 -24.92
C ASP A 260 -1.52 31.30 -24.73
N TYR A 261 -1.73 29.98 -24.69
CA TYR A 261 -0.69 28.96 -24.56
C TYR A 261 -0.66 27.97 -25.74
N SER A 262 -1.32 28.30 -26.86
CA SER A 262 -1.40 27.44 -28.04
C SER A 262 -0.04 27.01 -28.61
N PHE A 263 1.02 27.81 -28.39
CA PHE A 263 2.39 27.43 -28.74
C PHE A 263 2.83 26.09 -28.11
N LEU A 264 2.24 25.67 -26.98
CA LEU A 264 2.52 24.38 -26.35
C LEU A 264 2.07 23.19 -27.21
N GLU A 265 1.14 23.35 -28.16
CA GLU A 265 0.77 22.26 -29.07
C GLU A 265 1.94 21.83 -29.96
N GLU A 266 2.79 22.77 -30.37
CA GLU A 266 3.91 22.53 -31.28
C GLU A 266 5.25 22.40 -30.55
N GLU A 267 5.42 23.16 -29.46
CA GLU A 267 6.72 23.36 -28.83
C GLU A 267 6.96 22.49 -27.58
N LEU A 268 5.91 21.85 -27.04
CA LEU A 268 6.02 20.92 -25.91
C LEU A 268 6.28 19.50 -26.41
N ASP A 269 7.48 18.99 -26.12
CA ASP A 269 7.88 17.62 -26.46
C ASP A 269 8.20 16.83 -25.19
N VAL A 270 7.67 15.62 -25.09
CA VAL A 270 7.93 14.69 -24.00
C VAL A 270 8.38 13.36 -24.57
N GLN A 271 9.63 13.02 -24.27
CA GLN A 271 10.29 11.79 -24.69
C GLN A 271 10.46 10.85 -23.49
N VAL A 272 10.30 9.56 -23.71
CA VAL A 272 10.39 8.48 -22.72
C VAL A 272 11.32 7.40 -23.25
#